data_AF-R7LVD7-F1
#
_entry.id   AF-R7LVD7-F1
#
_cell.length_a   1.000
_cell.length_b   1.000
_cell.length_c   1.000
_cell.angle_alpha   90.00
_cell.angle_beta   90.00
_cell.angle_gamma   90.00
#
_symmetry.space_group_name_H-M   'P 1'
#
loop_
_entity.id
_entity.type
_entity.pdbx_description
1 polymer ?
#
loop_
_entity_poly.entity_id
_entity_poly.type
_entity_poly.pdbx_seq_one_letter_code
_entity_poly.pdbx_strand_id
1 'polypeptide(L)'
;MNKKKLTALTIIIVAIVLVGALSFSVGFFISKMKGSEHFAEDVQYKYIMKLQDKVEKNWAPPKDANFGEVPVVSFVLHKDGKITDVRLKTSSGNKQVDDLAVKTIKKSAPFAKLPKNVDTDVVDFEFRFEFYHPEKE
;
A
#
# COMPACT_ATOMS: atom_id res chain seq x y z
N MET A 1 25.26 6.28 30.91
CA MET A 1 25.26 7.71 30.54
C MET A 1 25.92 7.79 29.16
N ASN A 2 25.29 8.02 28.01
CA ASN A 2 24.07 8.75 27.66
C ASN A 2 23.55 8.13 26.32
N LYS A 3 22.40 7.46 26.32
CA LYS A 3 21.72 7.01 25.09
C LYS A 3 21.02 8.23 24.49
N LYS A 4 21.62 8.87 23.49
CA LYS A 4 20.98 9.99 22.78
C LYS A 4 20.62 9.57 21.35
N LYS A 5 19.33 9.30 21.19
CA LYS A 5 18.49 9.60 20.01
C LYS A 5 18.96 8.99 18.69
N LEU A 6 18.61 7.72 18.46
CA LEU A 6 18.24 7.27 17.12
C LEU A 6 16.98 8.05 16.74
N THR A 7 17.15 9.07 15.92
CA THR A 7 16.05 9.78 15.26
C THR A 7 15.31 8.79 14.38
N ALA A 8 14.14 8.39 14.86
CA ALA A 8 13.07 7.84 14.06
C ALA A 8 12.74 8.81 12.92
N LEU A 9 13.31 8.64 11.72
CA LEU A 9 12.83 9.37 10.53
C LEU A 9 13.44 8.87 9.20
N THR A 10 13.58 7.56 8.98
CA THR A 10 13.80 7.01 7.63
C THR A 10 13.48 5.52 7.57
N ILE A 11 12.33 5.11 8.11
CA ILE A 11 11.71 3.87 7.65
C ILE A 11 10.72 4.31 6.57
N ILE A 12 11.28 4.73 5.44
CA ILE A 12 10.49 4.85 4.23
C ILE A 12 10.24 3.39 3.84
N ILE A 13 9.08 2.85 4.22
CA ILE A 13 8.56 1.64 3.62
C ILE A 13 8.16 2.03 2.20
N VAL A 14 9.16 2.20 1.33
CA VAL A 14 8.96 2.14 -0.11
C VAL A 14 8.72 0.66 -0.39
N ALA A 15 7.49 0.21 -0.21
CA ALA A 15 7.03 -1.02 -0.83
C ALA A 15 6.93 -0.74 -2.34
N ILE A 16 8.08 -0.75 -3.02
CA ILE A 16 8.12 -0.99 -4.46
C ILE A 16 7.68 -2.46 -4.61
N VAL A 17 6.38 -2.66 -4.74
CA VAL A 17 5.82 -3.92 -5.21
C VAL A 17 5.95 -3.89 -6.72
N LEU A 18 7.13 -4.31 -7.21
CA LEU A 18 7.33 -4.69 -8.61
C LEU A 18 6.67 -6.06 -8.81
N VAL A 19 5.42 -6.11 -9.26
CA VAL A 19 4.91 -7.32 -9.90
C VAL A 19 5.17 -7.17 -11.40
N GLY A 20 6.39 -7.49 -11.81
CA GLY A 20 6.76 -7.37 -13.22
C GLY A 20 8.23 -7.56 -13.55
N ALA A 21 8.98 -8.35 -12.77
CA ALA A 21 10.15 -9.13 -13.20
C ALA A 21 10.89 -9.66 -11.97
N LEU A 22 11.00 -10.99 -11.87
CA LEU A 22 12.11 -11.69 -11.23
C LEU A 22 12.50 -11.26 -9.79
N SER A 23 11.89 -11.92 -8.81
CA SER A 23 12.56 -12.63 -7.69
C SER A 23 13.74 -11.99 -6.90
N PHE A 24 14.09 -10.71 -7.00
CA PHE A 24 15.34 -10.21 -6.42
C PHE A 24 15.28 -9.02 -5.44
N SER A 25 14.12 -8.64 -4.89
CA SER A 25 14.11 -7.59 -3.84
C SER A 25 13.27 -7.85 -2.59
N VAL A 26 12.56 -8.97 -2.52
CA VAL A 26 11.99 -9.46 -1.25
C VAL A 26 12.98 -10.41 -0.55
N GLY A 27 13.63 -11.33 -1.29
CA GLY A 27 14.54 -12.32 -0.71
C GLY A 27 15.89 -11.79 -0.20
N PHE A 28 16.43 -10.72 -0.79
CA PHE A 28 17.74 -10.15 -0.39
C PHE A 28 17.67 -9.40 0.95
N PHE A 29 16.52 -8.80 1.28
CA PHE A 29 16.32 -8.11 2.55
C PHE A 29 16.08 -9.10 3.72
N ILE A 30 15.37 -10.21 3.46
CA ILE A 30 15.02 -11.19 4.50
C ILE A 30 16.25 -12.00 4.98
N SER A 31 17.25 -12.24 4.14
CA SER A 31 18.41 -13.09 4.48
C SER A 31 19.29 -12.56 5.63
N LYS A 32 19.24 -11.25 5.94
CA LYS A 32 20.08 -10.63 6.97
C LYS A 32 19.47 -10.63 8.38
N MET A 33 18.17 -10.95 8.52
CA MET A 33 17.47 -10.95 9.81
C MET A 33 17.18 -12.38 10.26
N LYS A 34 18.22 -13.06 10.75
CA LYS A 34 18.10 -14.40 11.29
C LYS A 34 17.66 -14.36 12.76
N GLY A 35 16.42 -14.79 13.00
CA GLY A 35 15.99 -15.36 14.29
C GLY A 35 15.19 -14.45 15.21
N SER A 36 13.94 -14.14 14.85
CA SER A 36 12.78 -13.92 15.76
C SER A 36 11.56 -13.25 15.10
N GLU A 37 11.63 -12.85 13.82
CA GLU A 37 10.65 -11.94 13.20
C GLU A 37 9.52 -12.57 12.34
N HIS A 38 9.49 -13.88 12.12
CA HIS A 38 8.57 -14.48 11.13
C HIS A 38 7.06 -14.40 11.47
N PHE A 39 6.66 -14.26 12.74
CA PHE A 39 5.23 -14.18 13.09
C PHE A 39 4.63 -12.78 12.92
N ALA A 40 5.43 -11.72 13.15
CA ALA A 40 4.97 -10.34 12.98
C ALA A 40 4.80 -9.99 11.50
N GLU A 41 5.67 -10.53 10.65
CA GLU A 41 5.62 -10.40 9.19
C GLU A 41 4.35 -11.06 8.62
N ASP A 42 3.98 -12.26 9.07
CA ASP A 42 2.78 -12.96 8.61
C ASP A 42 1.47 -12.21 8.90
N VAL A 43 1.34 -11.62 10.09
CA VAL A 43 0.13 -10.89 10.49
C VAL A 43 0.00 -9.59 9.71
N GLN A 44 1.10 -8.85 9.55
CA GLN A 44 1.13 -7.62 8.78
C GLN A 44 0.87 -7.91 7.30
N TYR A 45 1.52 -8.92 6.73
CA TYR A 45 1.30 -9.35 5.34
C TYR A 45 -0.17 -9.71 5.09
N LYS A 46 -0.78 -10.54 5.94
CA LYS A 46 -2.21 -10.90 5.83
C LYS A 46 -3.13 -9.69 5.93
N TYR A 47 -2.76 -8.67 6.71
CA TYR A 47 -3.51 -7.43 6.80
C TYR A 47 -3.43 -6.64 5.50
N ILE A 48 -2.23 -6.45 4.96
CA ILE A 48 -2.01 -5.75 3.68
C ILE A 48 -2.77 -6.43 2.55
N MET A 49 -2.72 -7.77 2.46
CA MET A 49 -3.48 -8.52 1.45
C MET A 49 -4.99 -8.30 1.54
N LYS A 50 -5.55 -8.25 2.75
CA LYS A 50 -6.99 -7.95 2.94
C LYS A 50 -7.34 -6.52 2.58
N LEU A 51 -6.46 -5.57 2.88
CA LEU A 51 -6.63 -4.18 2.49
C LEU A 51 -6.64 -4.06 0.97
N GLN A 52 -5.65 -4.68 0.30
CA GLN A 52 -5.52 -4.70 -1.14
C GLN A 52 -6.72 -5.35 -1.83
N ASP A 53 -7.11 -6.57 -1.43
CA ASP A 53 -8.28 -7.27 -1.97
C ASP A 53 -9.56 -6.43 -1.84
N LYS A 54 -9.73 -5.70 -0.72
CA LYS A 54 -10.87 -4.81 -0.55
C LYS A 54 -10.86 -3.62 -1.51
N VAL A 55 -9.68 -3.04 -1.78
CA VAL A 55 -9.54 -1.95 -2.75
C VAL A 55 -9.78 -2.45 -4.17
N GLU A 56 -9.17 -3.57 -4.54
CA GLU A 56 -9.28 -4.19 -5.87
C GLU A 56 -10.73 -4.56 -6.21
N LYS A 57 -11.50 -5.09 -5.25
CA LYS A 57 -12.95 -5.36 -5.44
C LYS A 57 -13.78 -4.12 -5.76
N ASN A 58 -13.32 -2.94 -5.37
CA ASN A 58 -13.98 -1.67 -5.65
C ASN A 58 -13.34 -0.92 -6.84
N TRP A 59 -12.26 -1.45 -7.39
CA TRP A 59 -11.57 -0.88 -8.53
C TRP A 59 -12.23 -1.35 -9.83
N ALA A 60 -12.72 -0.39 -10.62
CA ALA A 60 -13.40 -0.65 -11.87
C ALA A 60 -12.91 0.34 -12.92
N PRO A 61 -11.65 0.19 -13.40
CA PRO A 61 -11.04 1.13 -14.32
C PRO A 61 -11.77 1.17 -15.66
N PRO A 62 -11.75 2.31 -16.38
CA PRO A 62 -12.26 2.39 -17.75
C PRO A 62 -11.55 1.37 -18.67
N LYS A 63 -12.28 0.85 -19.67
CA LYS A 63 -11.74 -0.14 -20.62
C LYS A 63 -10.64 0.43 -21.52
N ASP A 64 -10.63 1.74 -21.69
CA ASP A 64 -9.67 2.52 -22.48
C ASP A 64 -8.50 3.05 -21.64
N ALA A 65 -8.41 2.68 -20.35
CA ALA A 65 -7.28 3.03 -19.51
C ALA A 65 -5.99 2.37 -20.05
N ASN A 66 -4.95 3.17 -20.28
CA ASN A 66 -3.73 2.69 -20.91
C ASN A 66 -2.78 2.03 -19.91
N PHE A 67 -1.98 1.09 -20.41
CA PHE A 67 -0.83 0.57 -19.68
C PHE A 67 0.14 1.72 -19.38
N GLY A 68 0.34 2.03 -18.10
CA GLY A 68 1.18 3.15 -17.64
C GLY A 68 0.43 4.30 -16.97
N GLU A 69 -0.91 4.37 -17.08
CA GLU A 69 -1.73 5.38 -16.39
C GLU A 69 -1.88 5.07 -14.88
N VAL A 70 -0.79 5.01 -14.11
CA VAL A 70 -0.81 4.47 -12.75
C VAL A 70 -0.93 5.58 -11.68
N PRO A 71 -2.14 5.91 -11.19
CA PRO A 71 -2.26 6.88 -10.12
C PRO A 71 -1.80 6.29 -8.79
N VAL A 72 -1.26 7.15 -7.94
CA VAL A 72 -0.94 6.81 -6.54
C VAL A 72 -1.80 7.66 -5.63
N VAL A 73 -2.57 7.02 -4.75
CA VAL A 73 -3.40 7.69 -3.75
C VAL A 73 -2.78 7.51 -2.38
N SER A 74 -2.60 8.59 -1.65
CA SER A 74 -2.16 8.58 -0.26
C SER A 74 -3.35 8.81 0.68
N PHE A 75 -3.36 8.14 1.83
CA PHE A 75 -4.36 8.33 2.88
C PHE A 75 -3.81 7.92 4.24
N VAL A 76 -4.35 8.51 5.31
CA VAL A 76 -4.05 8.13 6.69
C VAL A 76 -5.05 7.06 7.13
N LEU A 77 -4.56 5.92 7.61
CA LEU A 77 -5.35 4.83 8.17
C LEU A 77 -5.29 4.84 9.69
N HIS A 78 -6.45 4.96 10.33
CA HIS A 78 -6.59 4.94 11.78
C HIS A 78 -6.69 3.50 12.29
N LYS A 79 -6.31 3.30 13.56
CA LYS A 79 -6.35 2.00 14.24
C LYS A 79 -7.72 1.34 14.25
N ASP A 80 -8.79 2.13 14.21
CA ASP A 80 -10.16 1.63 14.12
C ASP A 80 -10.60 1.25 12.70
N GLY A 81 -9.75 1.47 11.69
CA GLY A 81 -10.00 1.19 10.28
C GLY A 81 -10.56 2.37 9.49
N LYS A 82 -10.85 3.53 10.12
CA LYS A 82 -11.26 4.72 9.38
C LYS A 82 -10.09 5.33 8.63
N ILE A 83 -10.39 6.12 7.60
CA ILE A 83 -9.37 6.86 6.85
C ILE A 83 -9.63 8.36 6.87
N THR A 84 -8.54 9.12 6.81
CA THR A 84 -8.55 10.58 6.63
C THR A 84 -7.51 10.97 5.59
N ASP A 85 -7.51 12.24 5.19
CA ASP A 85 -6.48 12.84 4.33
C ASP A 85 -6.23 12.08 3.01
N VAL A 86 -7.34 11.60 2.41
CA VAL A 86 -7.30 10.87 1.14
C VAL A 86 -7.04 11.85 0.00
N ARG A 87 -5.87 11.74 -0.63
CA ARG A 87 -5.41 12.64 -1.70
C ARG A 87 -4.69 11.89 -2.81
N LEU A 88 -4.78 12.42 -4.03
CA LEU A 88 -3.95 11.97 -5.15
C LEU A 88 -2.51 12.44 -4.90
N LYS A 89 -1.57 11.50 -4.76
CA LYS A 89 -0.14 11.79 -4.59
C LYS A 89 0.58 11.89 -5.93
N THR A 90 0.30 10.96 -6.83
CA THR A 90 0.85 10.94 -8.19
C THR A 90 -0.30 10.79 -9.18
N SER A 91 -0.41 11.72 -10.12
CA SER A 91 -1.36 11.62 -11.22
C SER A 91 -0.90 10.60 -12.26
N SER A 92 -1.85 9.88 -12.82
CA SER A 92 -1.65 8.99 -13.98
C SER A 92 -1.49 9.73 -15.30
N GLY A 93 -1.78 11.04 -15.34
CA GLY A 93 -1.97 11.81 -16.57
C GLY A 93 -3.39 11.73 -17.14
N ASN A 94 -4.25 10.85 -16.62
CA ASN A 94 -5.66 10.74 -17.00
C ASN A 94 -6.57 11.10 -15.81
N LYS A 95 -7.26 12.24 -15.92
CA LYS A 95 -8.11 12.75 -14.83
C LYS A 95 -9.23 11.78 -14.44
N GLN A 96 -9.81 11.05 -15.40
CA GLN A 96 -10.90 10.11 -15.09
C GLN A 96 -10.40 8.95 -14.23
N VAL A 97 -9.21 8.43 -14.55
CA VAL A 97 -8.51 7.40 -13.78
C VAL A 97 -8.12 7.90 -12.39
N ASP A 98 -7.56 9.10 -12.30
CA ASP A 98 -7.16 9.73 -11.03
C ASP A 98 -8.35 9.91 -10.07
N ASP A 99 -9.44 10.49 -10.58
CA ASP A 99 -10.66 10.71 -9.80
C ASP A 99 -11.27 9.38 -9.34
N LEU A 100 -11.26 8.37 -10.22
CA LEU A 100 -11.71 7.03 -9.89
C LEU A 100 -10.85 6.41 -8.78
N ALA A 101 -9.53 6.54 -8.84
CA ALA A 101 -8.61 5.98 -7.85
C ALA A 101 -8.89 6.52 -6.45
N VAL A 102 -9.02 7.86 -6.35
CA VAL A 102 -9.38 8.52 -5.08
C VAL A 102 -10.75 8.06 -4.59
N LYS A 103 -11.74 7.95 -5.49
CA LYS A 103 -13.09 7.48 -5.16
C LYS A 103 -13.08 6.03 -4.67
N THR A 104 -12.27 5.16 -5.27
CA THR A 104 -12.16 3.75 -4.91
C THR A 104 -11.56 3.55 -3.52
N ILE A 105 -10.54 4.32 -3.13
CA ILE A 105 -10.04 4.31 -1.75
C ILE A 105 -11.12 4.75 -0.77
N LYS A 106 -11.83 5.86 -1.07
CA LYS A 106 -12.93 6.34 -0.21
C LYS A 106 -14.06 5.33 -0.08
N LYS A 107 -14.43 4.63 -1.17
CA LYS A 107 -15.47 3.60 -1.18
C LYS A 107 -15.07 2.34 -0.41
N SER A 108 -13.77 2.04 -0.36
CA SER A 108 -13.24 0.88 0.36
C SER A 108 -13.23 1.05 1.87
N ALA A 109 -13.34 2.29 2.35
CA ALA A 109 -13.44 2.60 3.77
C ALA A 109 -14.78 2.12 4.38
N PRO A 110 -14.80 1.77 5.68
CA PRO A 110 -13.63 1.64 6.56
C PRO A 110 -12.86 0.34 6.28
N PHE A 111 -11.56 0.31 6.51
CA PHE A 111 -10.74 -0.89 6.45
C PHE A 111 -10.84 -1.72 7.74
N ALA A 112 -10.20 -2.89 7.77
CA ALA A 112 -10.06 -3.65 9.00
C ALA A 112 -9.22 -2.86 10.02
N LYS A 113 -9.49 -3.06 11.32
CA LYS A 113 -8.67 -2.47 12.39
C LYS A 113 -7.20 -2.86 12.23
N LEU A 114 -6.30 -1.93 12.53
CA LEU A 114 -4.87 -2.20 12.50
C LEU A 114 -4.55 -3.42 13.40
N PRO A 115 -3.63 -4.29 12.99
CA PRO A 115 -3.18 -5.40 13.82
C PRO A 115 -2.70 -4.91 15.19
N LYS A 116 -2.91 -5.72 16.24
CA LYS A 116 -2.61 -5.34 17.63
C LYS A 116 -1.12 -5.03 17.88
N ASN A 117 -0.23 -5.56 17.04
CA ASN A 117 1.21 -5.35 17.10
C ASN A 117 1.68 -4.08 16.38
N VAL A 118 0.76 -3.23 15.91
CA VAL A 118 1.08 -1.89 15.39
C VAL A 118 0.94 -0.90 16.54
N ASP A 119 2.07 -0.38 17.01
CA ASP A 119 2.17 0.50 18.19
C ASP A 119 1.81 1.98 17.91
N THR A 120 1.17 2.25 16.78
CA THR A 120 0.68 3.60 16.41
C THR A 120 -0.83 3.59 16.21
N ASP A 121 -1.47 4.73 16.50
CA ASP A 121 -2.90 4.90 16.27
C ASP A 121 -3.23 5.28 14.82
N VAL A 122 -2.23 5.71 14.04
CA VAL A 122 -2.37 6.06 12.63
C VAL A 122 -1.17 5.57 11.81
N VAL A 123 -1.41 5.23 10.54
CA VAL A 123 -0.38 4.86 9.56
C VAL A 123 -0.66 5.56 8.25
N ASP A 124 0.35 6.21 7.67
CA ASP A 124 0.28 6.74 6.30
C ASP A 124 0.41 5.62 5.29
N PHE A 125 -0.57 5.50 4.40
CA PHE A 125 -0.61 4.51 3.34
C PHE A 125 -0.54 5.17 1.97
N GLU A 126 0.10 4.45 1.03
CA GLU A 126 0.09 4.77 -0.39
C GLU A 126 -0.39 3.55 -1.15
N PHE A 127 -1.42 3.74 -1.98
CA PHE A 127 -1.96 2.72 -2.84
C PHE A 127 -1.67 3.08 -4.30
N ARG A 128 -0.96 2.20 -4.98
CA ARG A 128 -0.62 2.32 -6.40
C ARG A 128 -1.61 1.50 -7.22
N PHE A 129 -2.36 2.13 -8.12
CA PHE A 129 -3.32 1.45 -8.97
C PHE A 129 -2.66 0.99 -10.27
N GLU A 130 -2.22 -0.26 -10.29
CA GLU A 130 -1.70 -0.89 -11.51
C GLU A 130 -2.84 -1.50 -12.31
N PHE A 131 -2.86 -1.30 -13.62
CA PHE A 131 -3.78 -2.02 -14.49
C PHE A 131 -3.10 -3.30 -14.96
N TYR A 132 -3.65 -4.43 -14.56
CA TYR A 132 -3.40 -5.67 -15.25
C TYR A 132 -4.38 -5.77 -16.42
N HIS A 133 -3.87 -5.60 -17.65
CA HIS A 133 -4.58 -6.02 -18.85
C HIS A 133 -4.10 -7.42 -19.22
N PRO A 134 -4.87 -8.49 -18.94
CA PRO A 134 -4.47 -9.86 -19.30
C PRO A 134 -4.33 -10.10 -20.80
N GLU A 135 -4.71 -9.16 -21.68
CA GLU A 135 -4.72 -9.38 -23.13
C GLU A 135 -4.09 -8.21 -23.89
N LYS A 136 -2.78 -8.32 -24.10
CA LYS A 136 -2.12 -7.97 -25.37
C LYS A 136 -1.06 -9.04 -25.64
N GLU A 137 -1.51 -10.19 -26.15
CA GLU A 137 -0.68 -11.06 -26.98
C GLU A 137 -0.45 -10.42 -28.35
#